data_AF-D8SVJ6-F1
#
_entry.id   AF-D8SVJ6-F1
#
_cell.length_a   1.000
_cell.length_b   1.000
_cell.length_c   1.000
_cell.angle_alpha   90.00
_cell.angle_beta   90.00
_cell.angle_gamma   90.00
#
_symmetry.space_group_name_H-M   'P 1'
#
loop_
_entity.id
_entity.type
_entity.pdbx_description
1 polymer ?
#
loop_
_entity_poly.entity_id
_entity_poly.type
_entity_poly.pdbx_seq_one_letter_code
_entity_poly.pdbx_strand_id
1 'polypeptide(L)' 'KQIEEIALGLEASKVPFLWVIRSNSVLGMDEEFHKGFVSRTGGRGLFVSWALQLEILQHESTGAFVTHCS' A
#
# COMPACT_ATOMS: atom_id res chain seq x y z
N LYS A 1 4.15 -9.84 -10.01
CA LYS A 1 5.18 -8.95 -10.58
C LYS A 1 5.00 -7.48 -10.22
N GLN A 2 4.17 -6.66 -10.89
CA GLN A 2 4.08 -5.22 -10.58
C GLN A 2 3.70 -4.90 -9.11
N ILE A 3 2.74 -5.63 -8.54
CA ILE A 3 2.30 -5.40 -7.15
C ILE A 3 3.41 -5.76 -6.14
N GLU A 4 4.21 -6.79 -6.41
CA GLU A 4 5.32 -7.18 -5.55
C GLU A 4 6.44 -6.13 -5.59
N GLU A 5 6.73 -5.55 -6.75
CA GLU A 5 7.70 -4.47 -6.88
C GLU A 5 7.25 -3.22 -6.11
N ILE A 6 5.96 -2.87 -6.16
CA ILE A 6 5.39 -1.78 -5.36
C ILE A 6 5.51 -2.09 -3.86
N ALA A 7 5.20 -3.33 -3.44
CA ALA A 7 5.35 -3.75 -2.04
C ALA A 7 6.80 -3.61 -1.56
N LEU A 8 7.77 -4.08 -2.36
CA LEU A 8 9.18 -3.96 -2.06
C LEU A 8 9.63 -2.50 -1.99
N GLY A 9 9.15 -1.65 -2.90
CA GLY A 9 9.41 -0.20 -2.88
C GLY A 9 8.88 0.49 -1.62
N LEU A 10 7.64 0.17 -1.23
CA LEU A 10 7.03 0.69 -0.01
C LEU A 10 7.79 0.22 1.24
N GLU A 11 8.20 -1.04 1.29
CA GLU A 11 9.02 -1.57 2.38
C GLU A 11 10.36 -0.81 2.49
N ALA A 12 11.08 -0.71 1.38
CA ALA A 12 12.41 -0.08 1.30
C ALA A 12 12.39 1.43 1.59
N SER A 13 11.30 2.13 1.24
CA SER A 13 11.17 3.58 1.43
C SER A 13 11.26 4.06 2.88
N LYS A 14 11.01 3.17 3.85
CA LYS A 14 10.98 3.48 5.29
C LYS A 14 9.94 4.52 5.74
N VAL A 15 9.08 5.01 4.85
CA VAL A 15 8.05 5.98 5.19
C VAL A 15 6.74 5.32 5.63
N PRO A 16 5.87 6.03 6.37
CA PRO A 16 4.49 5.65 6.56
C PRO A 16 3.72 5.68 5.24
N PHE A 17 2.81 4.74 5.03
CA PHE A 17 2.00 4.68 3.82
C PHE A 17 0.60 4.12 4.07
N LEU A 18 -0.34 4.57 3.25
CA LEU A 18 -1.66 3.97 3.11
C LEU A 18 -1.76 3.38 1.71
N TRP A 19 -1.93 2.06 1.62
CA TRP A 19 -2.06 1.38 0.35
C TRP A 19 -3.49 0.86 0.18
N VAL A 20 -4.22 1.51 -0.74
CA VAL A 20 -5.55 1.07 -1.18
C VAL A 20 -5.37 0.02 -2.27
N ILE A 21 -5.63 -1.25 -1.96
CA ILE A 21 -5.50 -2.37 -2.89
C ILE A 21 -6.72 -3.28 -2.80
N ARG A 22 -7.33 -3.60 -3.94
CA ARG A 22 -8.50 -4.49 -3.98
C ARG A 22 -8.08 -5.92 -3.67
N SER A 23 -8.92 -6.64 -2.92
CA SER A 23 -8.66 -8.03 -2.52
C SER A 23 -8.41 -8.95 -3.73
N ASN A 24 -9.07 -8.70 -4.87
CA ASN A 24 -8.85 -9.44 -6.10
C ASN A 24 -7.45 -9.24 -6.72
N SER A 25 -6.79 -8.12 -6.40
CA SER A 25 -5.44 -7.79 -6.87
C SER A 25 -4.38 -8.46 -5.99
N VAL A 26 -4.73 -8.75 -4.73
CA VAL A 26 -3.90 -9.52 -3.80
C VAL A 26 -3.91 -11.02 -4.13
N LEU A 27 -4.95 -11.53 -4.81
CA LEU A 27 -5.03 -12.94 -5.26
C LEU A 27 -3.89 -13.36 -6.19
N GLY A 28 -3.18 -12.40 -6.81
CA GLY A 28 -2.00 -12.65 -7.64
C GLY A 28 -0.66 -12.55 -6.89
N MET A 29 -0.68 -12.28 -5.58
CA MET A 29 0.52 -12.25 -4.74
C MET A 29 0.70 -13.61 -4.05
N ASP A 30 1.95 -14.02 -3.90
CA ASP A 30 2.28 -15.14 -3.03
C ASP A 30 1.83 -14.87 -1.59
N GLU A 31 1.17 -15.85 -0.97
CA GLU A 31 0.53 -15.67 0.34
C GLU A 31 1.58 -15.52 1.46
N GLU A 32 2.72 -16.22 1.37
CA GLU A 32 3.83 -16.07 2.31
C GLU A 32 4.50 -14.71 2.17
N PHE A 33 4.71 -14.25 0.93
CA PHE A 33 5.20 -12.91 0.65
C PHE A 33 4.29 -11.85 1.27
N HIS A 34 2.97 -11.96 1.06
CA HIS A 34 2.01 -11.00 1.61
C HIS A 34 2.03 -10.98 3.14
N LYS A 35 1.98 -12.15 3.80
CA LYS A 35 2.06 -12.25 5.27
C LYS A 35 3.35 -11.65 5.81
N GLY A 36 4.48 -11.99 5.19
CA GLY A 36 5.78 -11.45 5.57
C GLY A 36 5.85 -9.94 5.40
N PHE A 37 5.34 -9.41 4.29
CA PHE A 37 5.31 -7.99 4.02
C PHE A 37 4.42 -7.21 5.00
N VAL A 38 3.21 -7.71 5.30
CA VAL A 38 2.33 -7.11 6.32
C VAL A 38 3.00 -7.12 7.69
N SER A 39 3.67 -8.22 8.07
CA SER A 39 4.41 -8.30 9.34
C SER A 39 5.55 -7.27 9.40
N ARG A 40 6.35 -7.13 8.33
CA ARG A 40 7.49 -6.20 8.27
C ARG A 40 7.07 -4.73 8.22
N THR A 41 5.87 -4.43 7.68
CA THR A 41 5.38 -3.06 7.51
C THR A 41 4.30 -2.63 8.50
N GLY A 42 3.79 -3.53 9.35
CA GLY A 42 2.61 -3.28 10.20
C GLY A 42 2.69 -2.07 11.15
N GLY A 43 3.89 -1.59 11.48
CA GLY A 43 4.07 -0.37 12.29
C GLY A 43 3.96 0.95 11.51
N ARG A 44 3.81 0.91 10.19
CA ARG A 44 3.90 2.09 9.30
C ARG A 44 3.06 1.99 8.02
N GLY A 45 2.63 0.81 7.64
CA GLY A 45 1.77 0.56 6.49
C GLY A 45 0.34 0.23 6.93
N LEU A 46 -0.63 0.89 6.31
CA LEU A 46 -2.05 0.53 6.42
C LEU A 46 -2.55 0.00 5.08
N PHE A 47 -3.23 -1.15 5.12
CA PHE A 47 -3.78 -1.85 3.96
C PHE A 47 -5.29 -1.83 4.00
N VAL A 48 -5.91 -1.24 3.00
CA VAL A 48 -7.38 -1.14 2.91
C VAL A 48 -7.86 -1.50 1.52
N SER A 49 -9.02 -2.14 1.44
CA SER A 49 -9.66 -2.44 0.17
C SER A 49 -10.34 -1.22 -0.46
N TRP A 50 -10.64 -0.22 0.37
CA TRP A 50 -11.30 1.01 -0.02
C TRP A 50 -11.02 2.12 0.99
N ALA A 51 -11.00 3.37 0.50
CA ALA A 51 -10.99 4.55 1.34
C ALA A 51 -11.52 5.78 0.55
N LEU A 52 -11.90 6.83 1.29
CA LEU A 52 -12.30 8.11 0.71
C LEU A 52 -11.08 8.89 0.24
N GLN A 53 -10.74 8.76 -1.04
CA GLN A 53 -9.54 9.35 -1.63
C GLN A 53 -9.44 10.88 -1.39
N LEU A 54 -10.56 11.60 -1.47
CA LEU A 54 -10.57 13.05 -1.22
C LEU A 54 -10.19 13.39 0.23
N GLU A 55 -10.69 12.65 1.21
CA GLU A 55 -10.37 12.87 2.62
C GLU A 55 -8.90 12.58 2.90
N ILE A 56 -8.36 11.50 2.33
CA ILE A 56 -6.93 11.17 2.45
C ILE A 56 -6.08 12.30 1.85
N LEU A 57 -6.42 12.77 0.66
CA LEU A 57 -5.66 13.82 -0.03
C LEU A 57 -5.70 15.17 0.69
N GLN A 58 -6.77 15.45 1.42
CA GLN A 58 -6.92 16.68 2.20
C GLN A 58 -6.28 16.60 3.60
N HIS A 59 -5.91 15.40 4.05
CA HIS A 59 -5.35 15.20 5.37
C HIS A 59 -3.91 15.75 5.47
N GLU A 60 -3.59 16.48 6.53
CA GLU A 60 -2.28 17.15 6.70
C GLU A 60 -1.09 16.18 6.72
N SER A 61 -1.31 14.94 7.19
CA SER A 61 -0.28 13.87 7.16
C SER A 61 0.04 13.33 5.76
N THR A 62 -0.68 13.74 4.71
CA THR A 62 -0.45 13.26 3.34
C THR A 62 0.62 14.09 2.65
N GLY A 63 1.82 13.51 2.51
CA GLY A 63 2.96 14.17 1.85
C GLY A 63 3.10 13.87 0.36
N ALA A 64 2.54 12.75 -0.13
CA ALA A 64 2.62 12.35 -1.53
C ALA A 64 1.46 11.40 -1.90
N PHE A 65 1.09 11.40 -3.19
CA PHE A 65 0.08 10.50 -3.73
C PHE A 65 0.58 9.82 -5.01
N VAL A 66 0.67 8.50 -4.97
CA VAL A 66 1.04 7.67 -6.14
C VAL A 66 -0.25 7.17 -6.78
N THR A 67 -0.49 7.57 -8.02
CA THR A 67 -1.69 7.20 -8.78
C THR A 67 -1.31 6.76 -10.20
N HIS A 68 -2.12 5.88 -10.77
CA HIS A 68 -1.96 5.42 -12.15
C HIS A 68 -2.56 6.43 -13.13
N CYS A 69 -2.26 7.73 -12.97
CA CYS A 69 -2.83 8.88 -13.71
C CYS A 69 -3.59 8.47 -14.98
N SER A 70 -4.92 8.58 -14.94
CA SER A 70 -5.80 8.31 -16.07
C SER A 70 -5.62 9.33 -17.19
#